data_AF-A0A8E0UZ08-F1
#
_entry.id   AF-A0A8E0UZ08-F1
#
_cell.length_a   1.000
_cell.length_b   1.000
_cell.length_c   1.000
_cell.angle_alpha   90.00
_cell.angle_beta   90.00
_cell.angle_gamma   90.00
#
_symmetry.space_group_name_H-M   'P 1'
#
loop_
_entity.id
_entity.type
_entity.pdbx_description
1 polymer ?
#
loop_
_entity_poly.entity_id
_entity_poly.type
_entity_poly.pdbx_seq_one_letter_code
_entity_poly.pdbx_strand_id
1 'polypeptide(L)'
;MEKIFKRNGEFNRFFEAYLKSIKDNSAPLTELGVFQGARKCQIEVQNKVPEGGAPAEMSTSVRMSPTPGREPSSDASTASHTETTRLTPAAEQVWQTWEKTRDEQYVNQALMAFLDAVALNIPNNKCTWGIRRLAFKVEFKKATMESRTDGYLYGPEGGDEAFAIVETKAHPRKRRDRGLEIYMQESAEMVAWIRRDARAGRKVPLDNQRLLVSQDRHEIYLTWASYNASYVDYLEDKEPTANTFLVMQEIGPFDIREHKHMRKLALYIGCFCLQITDLIVGSPQT
;
A
#
# COMPACT_ATOMS: atom_id res chain seq x y z
N MET A 1 9.95 16.05 -17.40
CA MET A 1 9.02 15.94 -16.26
C MET A 1 8.00 17.06 -16.19
N GLU A 2 8.36 18.36 -16.14
CA GLU A 2 7.35 19.45 -16.28
C GLU A 2 6.46 19.32 -17.53
N LYS A 3 6.98 18.69 -18.59
CA LYS A 3 6.26 18.46 -19.84
C LYS A 3 5.07 17.51 -19.72
N ILE A 4 5.00 16.62 -18.72
CA ILE A 4 3.91 15.64 -18.57
C ILE A 4 2.59 16.37 -18.32
N PHE A 5 2.59 17.29 -17.35
CA PHE A 5 1.39 18.04 -16.97
C PHE A 5 1.14 19.28 -17.83
N LYS A 6 2.18 19.86 -18.45
CA LYS A 6 2.03 21.03 -19.35
C LYS A 6 1.31 20.71 -20.67
N ARG A 7 1.20 19.43 -21.07
CA ARG A 7 0.55 19.03 -22.34
C ARG A 7 -0.97 19.02 -22.27
N ASN A 8 -1.55 18.90 -21.07
CA ASN A 8 -3.00 18.97 -20.86
C ASN A 8 -3.32 20.30 -20.14
N GLY A 9 -3.71 21.31 -20.93
CA GLY A 9 -3.94 22.67 -20.42
C GLY A 9 -5.04 22.75 -19.36
N GLU A 10 -6.11 21.97 -19.52
CA GLU A 10 -7.21 21.92 -18.53
C GLU A 10 -6.78 21.23 -17.24
N PHE A 11 -6.09 20.09 -17.34
CA PHE A 11 -5.52 19.44 -16.17
C PHE A 11 -4.59 20.39 -15.41
N ASN A 12 -3.67 21.05 -16.11
CA ASN A 12 -2.73 21.96 -15.47
C ASN A 12 -3.47 23.10 -14.77
N ARG A 13 -4.51 23.66 -15.40
CA ARG A 13 -5.37 24.68 -14.76
C ARG A 13 -6.01 24.16 -13.47
N PHE A 14 -6.65 23.00 -13.51
CA PHE A 14 -7.32 22.42 -12.34
C PHE A 14 -6.34 21.99 -11.25
N PHE A 15 -5.18 21.47 -11.62
CA PHE A 15 -4.13 21.09 -10.69
C PHE A 15 -3.53 22.32 -9.99
N GLU A 16 -3.24 23.40 -10.73
CA GLU A 16 -2.79 24.66 -10.14
C GLU A 16 -3.85 25.27 -9.21
N ALA A 17 -5.13 25.21 -9.59
CA ALA A 17 -6.22 25.65 -8.73
C ALA A 17 -6.32 24.81 -7.44
N TYR A 18 -6.16 23.49 -7.54
CA TYR A 18 -6.11 22.58 -6.40
C TYR A 18 -4.96 22.92 -5.45
N LEU A 19 -3.75 23.11 -5.98
CA LEU A 19 -2.58 23.49 -5.19
C LEU A 19 -2.74 24.87 -4.54
N LYS A 20 -3.34 25.83 -5.24
CA LYS A 20 -3.67 27.14 -4.68
C LYS A 20 -4.68 27.03 -3.54
N SER A 21 -5.70 26.17 -3.65
CA SER A 21 -6.68 25.95 -2.58
C SER A 21 -6.06 25.37 -1.30
N ILE A 22 -5.00 24.56 -1.44
CA ILE A 22 -4.20 24.07 -0.31
C ILE A 22 -3.40 25.23 0.30
N LYS A 23 -2.67 25.96 -0.54
CA LYS A 23 -1.81 27.07 -0.12
C LYS A 23 -2.58 28.16 0.63
N ASP A 24 -3.77 28.52 0.13
CA ASP A 24 -4.59 29.59 0.70
C ASP A 24 -5.48 29.09 1.85
N ASN A 25 -5.46 27.79 2.15
CA ASN A 25 -6.36 27.11 3.08
C ASN A 25 -7.84 27.51 2.90
N SER A 26 -8.26 27.71 1.65
CA SER A 26 -9.60 28.18 1.32
C SER A 26 -10.49 27.00 0.94
N ALA A 27 -11.78 27.11 1.27
CA ALA A 27 -12.80 26.30 0.62
C ALA A 27 -12.75 26.60 -0.89
N PRO A 28 -12.86 25.59 -1.77
CA PRO A 28 -12.71 25.79 -3.20
C PRO A 28 -13.78 26.78 -3.72
N LEU A 29 -13.35 28.03 -3.94
CA LEU A 29 -14.14 29.11 -4.54
C LEU A 29 -14.22 28.96 -6.07
N THR A 30 -13.35 28.15 -6.67
CA THR A 30 -13.24 27.84 -8.09
C THR A 30 -13.46 26.35 -8.34
N GLU A 31 -13.97 25.99 -9.53
CA GLU A 31 -14.05 24.60 -9.98
C GLU A 31 -12.65 23.97 -10.01
N LEU A 32 -12.39 22.98 -9.14
CA LEU A 32 -11.14 22.23 -9.12
C LEU A 32 -11.13 21.05 -10.11
N GLY A 33 -12.16 20.94 -10.96
CA GLY A 33 -12.35 19.82 -11.89
C GLY A 33 -12.25 18.47 -11.17
N VAL A 34 -11.43 17.57 -11.72
CA VAL A 34 -11.19 16.23 -11.14
C VAL A 34 -10.62 16.24 -9.72
N PHE A 35 -9.98 17.34 -9.29
CA PHE A 35 -9.40 17.44 -7.94
C PHE A 35 -10.40 17.92 -6.88
N GLN A 36 -11.64 18.27 -7.27
CA GLN A 36 -12.66 18.72 -6.34
C GLN A 36 -12.96 17.67 -5.27
N GLY A 37 -13.09 16.40 -5.69
CA GLY A 37 -13.31 15.27 -4.79
C GLY A 37 -12.15 15.07 -3.83
N ALA A 38 -10.92 15.06 -4.34
CA ALA A 38 -9.71 14.92 -3.54
C ALA A 38 -9.60 16.02 -2.48
N ARG A 39 -9.78 17.29 -2.86
CA ARG A 39 -9.68 18.41 -1.92
C ARG A 39 -10.76 18.37 -0.84
N LYS A 40 -12.00 18.05 -1.22
CA LYS A 40 -13.10 17.90 -0.26
C LYS A 40 -12.78 16.83 0.78
N CYS A 41 -12.33 15.66 0.34
CA CYS A 41 -12.00 14.54 1.24
C CYS A 41 -10.80 14.90 2.14
N GLN A 42 -9.78 15.59 1.63
CA GLN A 42 -8.64 16.05 2.44
C GLN A 42 -9.03 17.05 3.54
N ILE A 43 -10.00 17.93 3.27
CA ILE A 43 -10.57 18.83 4.29
C ILE A 43 -11.34 18.01 5.33
N GLU A 44 -12.09 16.99 4.90
CA GLU A 44 -12.77 16.09 5.85
C GLU A 44 -11.79 15.33 6.73
N VAL A 45 -10.67 14.84 6.20
CA VAL A 45 -9.60 14.23 7.01
C VAL A 45 -9.12 15.20 8.10
N GLN A 46 -8.88 16.47 7.75
CA GLN A 46 -8.42 17.47 8.72
C GLN A 46 -9.47 17.79 9.80
N ASN A 47 -10.74 17.87 9.41
CA ASN A 47 -11.82 18.29 10.30
C ASN A 47 -12.38 17.15 11.16
N LYS A 48 -12.42 15.93 10.62
CA LYS A 48 -13.11 14.79 11.23
C LYS A 48 -12.18 13.79 11.90
N VAL A 49 -10.91 13.73 11.48
CA VAL A 49 -9.93 12.79 12.05
C VAL A 49 -9.12 13.50 13.14
N PRO A 50 -9.26 13.11 14.42
CA PRO A 50 -8.63 13.81 15.55
C PRO A 50 -7.11 13.98 15.39
N GLU A 51 -6.57 15.12 15.86
CA GLU A 51 -5.12 15.37 15.90
C GLU A 51 -4.42 14.61 17.03
N GLY A 52 -5.11 14.48 18.17
CA GLY A 52 -4.65 13.68 19.28
C GLY A 52 -4.95 12.21 18.99
N GLY A 53 -3.88 11.39 18.94
CA GLY A 53 -3.96 9.94 18.75
C GLY A 53 -4.61 9.19 19.90
N ALA A 54 -5.83 9.59 20.30
CA ALA A 54 -6.71 8.75 21.09
C ALA A 54 -6.81 7.39 20.40
N PRO A 55 -6.82 6.29 21.16
CA PRO A 55 -6.65 4.95 20.63
C PRO A 55 -7.92 4.54 19.87
N ALA A 56 -8.06 5.00 18.64
CA ALA A 56 -8.89 4.28 17.69
C ALA A 56 -8.26 2.88 17.57
N GLU A 57 -9.09 1.84 17.67
CA GLU A 57 -8.66 0.49 17.32
C GLU A 57 -8.10 0.53 15.90
N MET A 58 -6.87 0.05 15.71
CA MET A 58 -6.25 0.02 14.38
C MET A 58 -6.89 -1.11 13.59
N SER A 59 -7.31 -0.85 12.35
CA SER A 59 -7.70 -1.93 11.46
C SER A 59 -6.46 -2.74 11.07
N THR A 60 -6.47 -4.02 11.41
CA THR A 60 -5.47 -4.99 10.96
C THR A 60 -5.80 -5.41 9.53
N SER A 61 -4.84 -5.36 8.60
CA SER A 61 -4.97 -5.82 7.21
C SER A 61 -4.27 -7.16 6.95
N VAL A 62 -3.56 -7.70 7.96
CA VAL A 62 -2.81 -8.95 7.87
C VAL A 62 -3.26 -9.94 8.95
N ARG A 63 -3.60 -11.17 8.54
CA ARG A 63 -3.85 -12.31 9.42
C ARG A 63 -2.88 -13.44 9.12
N MET A 64 -2.43 -14.09 10.18
CA MET A 64 -1.58 -15.26 10.19
C MET A 64 -2.33 -16.40 10.86
N SER A 65 -2.22 -17.60 10.34
CA SER A 65 -2.79 -18.78 10.98
C SER A 65 -1.80 -19.94 10.91
N PRO A 66 -1.57 -20.68 12.01
CA PRO A 66 -0.75 -21.88 11.96
C PRO A 66 -1.37 -22.92 11.02
N THR A 67 -0.53 -23.63 10.27
CA THR A 67 -1.00 -24.83 9.56
C THR A 67 -1.31 -25.91 10.59
N PRO A 68 -2.49 -26.54 10.60
CA PRO A 68 -2.80 -27.63 11.53
C PRO A 68 -1.73 -28.72 11.44
N GLY A 69 -1.03 -28.97 12.55
CA GLY A 69 0.00 -30.00 12.59
C GLY A 69 -0.62 -31.39 12.37
N ARG A 70 -0.01 -32.18 11.49
CA ARG A 70 -0.16 -33.64 11.48
C ARG A 70 0.21 -34.13 12.88
N GLU A 71 -0.72 -34.82 13.55
CA GLU A 71 -0.53 -35.31 14.92
C GLU A 71 0.81 -36.07 15.05
N PRO A 72 1.66 -35.75 16.05
CA PRO A 72 2.81 -36.58 16.35
C PRO A 72 2.31 -37.94 16.86
N SER A 73 2.71 -39.00 16.18
CA SER A 73 2.57 -40.37 16.70
C SER A 73 3.18 -40.44 18.09
N SER A 74 2.38 -40.87 19.05
CA SER A 74 2.77 -41.11 20.43
C SER A 74 3.85 -42.18 20.49
N ASP A 75 5.08 -41.79 20.80
CA ASP A 75 6.02 -42.65 21.50
C ASP A 75 6.67 -41.86 22.62
N ALA A 76 6.43 -42.34 23.83
CA ALA A 76 6.79 -41.71 25.09
C ALA A 76 8.30 -41.82 25.34
N SER A 77 8.92 -40.72 25.76
CA SER A 77 10.10 -40.75 26.62
C SER A 77 10.23 -39.45 27.40
N THR A 78 10.13 -39.61 28.71
CA THR A 78 10.20 -38.62 29.78
C THR A 78 11.57 -37.96 29.85
N ALA A 79 11.66 -36.64 29.66
CA ALA A 79 12.77 -35.84 30.17
C ALA A 79 12.26 -34.43 30.51
N SER A 80 12.44 -34.04 31.78
CA SER A 80 11.99 -32.75 32.29
C SER A 80 12.85 -31.62 31.70
N HIS A 81 12.26 -30.83 30.83
CA HIS A 81 12.75 -29.50 30.54
C HIS A 81 11.58 -28.53 30.64
N THR A 82 11.76 -27.53 31.48
CA THR A 82 10.90 -26.35 31.61
C THR A 82 10.82 -25.68 30.24
N GLU A 83 9.84 -26.09 29.43
CA GLU A 83 9.48 -25.43 28.20
C GLU A 83 8.96 -24.04 28.57
N THR A 84 9.85 -23.06 28.42
CA THR A 84 9.44 -21.67 28.29
C THR A 84 8.57 -21.62 27.04
N THR A 85 7.26 -21.52 27.24
CA THR A 85 6.26 -21.46 26.17
C THR A 85 6.63 -20.33 25.22
N ARG A 86 7.33 -20.66 24.13
CA ARG A 86 7.56 -19.74 23.01
C ARG A 86 6.25 -19.66 22.24
N LEU A 87 5.29 -18.94 22.81
CA LEU A 87 4.11 -18.49 22.09
C LEU A 87 4.62 -17.67 20.89
N THR A 88 4.39 -18.20 19.69
CA THR A 88 4.67 -17.43 18.47
C THR A 88 3.63 -16.33 18.34
N PRO A 89 3.95 -15.14 17.78
CA PRO A 89 2.99 -14.06 17.57
C PRO A 89 1.74 -14.46 16.77
N ALA A 90 1.80 -15.60 16.06
CA ALA A 90 0.70 -16.17 15.30
C ALA A 90 -0.39 -16.84 16.18
N ALA A 91 -0.08 -17.22 17.43
CA ALA A 91 -1.01 -17.93 18.30
C ALA A 91 -2.03 -17.00 19.01
N GLU A 92 -1.73 -15.70 19.12
CA GLU A 92 -2.54 -14.71 19.83
C GLU A 92 -3.45 -13.85 18.92
N GLN A 93 -3.54 -14.14 17.63
CA GLN A 93 -4.44 -13.41 16.73
C GLN A 93 -5.89 -13.83 16.97
N VAL A 94 -6.50 -13.24 18.01
CA VAL A 94 -7.95 -13.11 18.17
C VAL A 94 -8.53 -12.65 16.84
N TRP A 95 -9.68 -13.20 16.47
CA TRP A 95 -10.43 -12.93 15.23
C TRP A 95 -10.81 -11.45 15.06
N GLN A 96 -9.83 -10.57 14.81
CA GLN A 96 -10.04 -9.14 14.61
C GLN A 96 -10.79 -8.93 13.30
N THR A 97 -11.95 -8.30 13.35
CA THR A 97 -12.76 -7.96 12.17
C THR A 97 -11.96 -7.09 11.20
N TRP A 98 -12.13 -7.34 9.90
CA TRP A 98 -11.45 -6.59 8.83
C TRP A 98 -12.05 -5.19 8.59
N GLU A 99 -12.82 -4.70 9.55
CA GLU A 99 -13.62 -3.49 9.44
C GLU A 99 -12.72 -2.28 9.61
N LYS A 100 -12.65 -1.46 8.57
CA LYS A 100 -11.99 -0.17 8.67
C LYS A 100 -12.74 0.71 9.65
N THR A 101 -11.98 1.48 10.42
CA THR A 101 -12.59 2.55 11.21
C THR A 101 -13.20 3.60 10.29
N ARG A 102 -14.22 4.32 10.77
CA ARG A 102 -14.83 5.43 10.03
C ARG A 102 -13.78 6.48 9.61
N ASP A 103 -12.78 6.70 10.45
CA ASP A 103 -11.73 7.68 10.22
C ASP A 103 -10.76 7.22 9.12
N GLU A 104 -10.39 5.94 9.09
CA GLU A 104 -9.58 5.35 8.01
C GLU A 104 -10.29 5.43 6.65
N GLN A 105 -11.62 5.32 6.61
CA GLN A 105 -12.37 5.48 5.36
C GLN A 105 -12.25 6.89 4.78
N TYR A 106 -12.25 7.93 5.61
CA TYR A 106 -11.99 9.31 5.16
C TYR A 106 -10.58 9.46 4.57
N VAL A 107 -9.58 8.86 5.23
CA VAL A 107 -8.19 8.87 4.75
C VAL A 107 -8.07 8.14 3.41
N ASN A 108 -8.64 6.94 3.31
CA ASN A 108 -8.65 6.16 2.07
C ASN A 108 -9.33 6.90 0.92
N GLN A 109 -10.52 7.47 1.17
CA GLN A 109 -11.24 8.20 0.13
C GLN A 109 -10.45 9.42 -0.37
N ALA A 110 -9.77 10.13 0.53
CA ALA A 110 -8.90 11.26 0.17
C ALA A 110 -7.71 10.83 -0.67
N LEU A 111 -7.00 9.76 -0.27
CA LEU A 111 -5.86 9.22 -1.01
C LEU A 111 -6.27 8.76 -2.40
N MET A 112 -7.30 7.91 -2.47
CA MET A 112 -7.77 7.32 -3.72
C MET A 112 -8.27 8.37 -4.71
N ALA A 113 -9.04 9.37 -4.23
CA ALA A 113 -9.50 10.46 -5.09
C ALA A 113 -8.33 11.29 -5.66
N PHE A 114 -7.26 11.49 -4.89
CA PHE A 114 -6.07 12.17 -5.38
C PHE A 114 -5.30 11.34 -6.41
N LEU A 115 -5.06 10.05 -6.12
CA LEU A 115 -4.33 9.15 -7.01
C LEU A 115 -5.05 8.98 -8.36
N ASP A 116 -6.36 8.79 -8.32
CA ASP A 116 -7.21 8.67 -9.51
C ASP A 116 -7.23 9.97 -10.33
N ALA A 117 -7.38 11.13 -9.68
CA ALA A 117 -7.33 12.43 -10.35
C ALA A 117 -5.98 12.68 -11.07
N VAL A 118 -4.86 12.25 -10.47
CA VAL A 118 -3.55 12.32 -11.13
C VAL A 118 -3.51 11.38 -12.33
N ALA A 119 -3.92 10.12 -12.18
CA ALA A 119 -3.83 9.11 -13.22
C ALA A 119 -4.74 9.37 -14.44
N LEU A 120 -5.97 9.84 -14.21
CA LEU A 120 -6.95 10.15 -15.27
C LEU A 120 -6.47 11.21 -16.26
N ASN A 121 -5.50 12.03 -15.86
CA ASN A 121 -5.04 13.15 -16.67
C ASN A 121 -3.69 12.93 -17.33
N ILE A 122 -3.14 11.73 -17.18
CA ILE A 122 -1.94 11.29 -17.89
C ILE A 122 -2.38 10.79 -19.28
N PRO A 123 -1.89 11.40 -20.38
CA PRO A 123 -2.23 10.95 -21.72
C PRO A 123 -1.85 9.48 -21.94
N ASN A 124 -2.74 8.73 -22.57
CA ASN A 124 -2.56 7.30 -22.89
C ASN A 124 -2.30 6.38 -21.70
N ASN A 125 -2.58 6.83 -20.47
CA ASN A 125 -2.43 6.01 -19.27
C ASN A 125 -3.25 4.70 -19.39
N LYS A 126 -2.61 3.58 -19.06
CA LYS A 126 -3.21 2.25 -19.07
C LYS A 126 -3.54 1.73 -17.67
N CYS A 127 -3.25 2.51 -16.64
CA CYS A 127 -3.37 2.09 -15.25
C CYS A 127 -4.53 2.81 -14.57
N THR A 128 -5.27 2.10 -13.71
CA THR A 128 -6.39 2.67 -12.93
C THR A 128 -6.17 2.42 -11.46
N TRP A 129 -6.31 3.45 -10.63
CA TRP A 129 -6.36 3.31 -9.17
C TRP A 129 -7.76 2.92 -8.75
N GLY A 130 -7.91 1.84 -7.97
CA GLY A 130 -9.22 1.41 -7.46
C GLY A 130 -9.26 1.22 -5.96
N ILE A 131 -10.43 1.50 -5.39
CA ILE A 131 -10.74 1.31 -3.97
C ILE A 131 -11.04 -0.15 -3.60
N ARG A 132 -11.12 -1.04 -4.60
CA ARG A 132 -11.32 -2.47 -4.37
C ARG A 132 -10.17 -2.99 -3.52
N ARG A 133 -10.47 -3.71 -2.45
CA ARG A 133 -9.46 -4.41 -1.65
C ARG A 133 -8.93 -5.61 -2.42
N LEU A 134 -7.62 -5.75 -2.49
CA LEU A 134 -6.98 -6.93 -3.06
C LEU A 134 -6.50 -7.83 -1.93
N ALA A 135 -6.89 -9.10 -1.97
CA ALA A 135 -6.45 -10.09 -0.99
C ALA A 135 -5.28 -10.91 -1.53
N PHE A 136 -4.17 -10.94 -0.78
CA PHE A 136 -3.05 -11.83 -1.03
C PHE A 136 -3.11 -12.97 -0.01
N LYS A 137 -3.53 -14.15 -0.46
CA LYS A 137 -3.51 -15.38 0.33
C LYS A 137 -2.30 -16.20 -0.04
N VAL A 138 -1.41 -16.44 0.91
CA VAL A 138 -0.17 -17.18 0.69
C VAL A 138 0.08 -18.19 1.79
N GLU A 139 0.77 -19.26 1.41
CA GLU A 139 1.10 -20.37 2.29
C GLU A 139 2.61 -20.48 2.44
N PHE A 140 3.04 -20.57 3.69
CA PHE A 140 4.39 -20.94 4.11
C PHE A 140 4.33 -22.34 4.73
N LYS A 141 5.50 -22.97 4.89
CA LYS A 141 5.60 -24.32 5.46
C LYS A 141 4.85 -24.54 6.77
N LYS A 142 4.80 -23.52 7.64
CA LYS A 142 4.23 -23.61 8.99
C LYS A 142 2.99 -22.75 9.21
N ALA A 143 2.65 -21.87 8.28
CA ALA A 143 1.60 -20.89 8.47
C ALA A 143 1.02 -20.41 7.15
N THR A 144 -0.22 -19.96 7.18
CA THR A 144 -0.86 -19.22 6.10
C THR A 144 -0.94 -17.75 6.47
N MET A 145 -0.74 -16.86 5.49
CA MET A 145 -0.94 -15.43 5.63
C MET A 145 -2.02 -14.95 4.66
N GLU A 146 -2.94 -14.13 5.13
CA GLU A 146 -3.81 -13.33 4.29
C GLU A 146 -3.58 -11.85 4.58
N SER A 147 -3.21 -11.08 3.55
CA SER A 147 -3.17 -9.63 3.62
C SER A 147 -4.22 -9.00 2.69
N ARG A 148 -4.81 -7.86 3.09
CA ARG A 148 -5.89 -7.19 2.34
C ARG A 148 -5.68 -5.70 2.24
N THR A 149 -5.32 -5.25 1.04
CA THR A 149 -5.03 -3.84 0.78
C THR A 149 -6.25 -2.93 0.92
N ASP A 150 -5.99 -1.64 0.97
CA ASP A 150 -6.99 -0.56 1.02
C ASP A 150 -7.38 0.01 -0.35
N GLY A 151 -6.59 -0.36 -1.35
CA GLY A 151 -6.73 -0.04 -2.75
C GLY A 151 -5.51 -0.57 -3.51
N TYR A 152 -5.50 -0.43 -4.82
CA TYR A 152 -4.35 -0.79 -5.66
C TYR A 152 -4.45 -0.18 -7.06
N LEU A 153 -3.30 -0.12 -7.74
CA LEU A 153 -3.18 0.21 -9.15
C LEU A 153 -3.25 -1.07 -9.97
N TYR A 154 -4.07 -1.10 -11.03
CA TYR A 154 -4.22 -2.24 -11.94
C TYR A 154 -4.31 -1.79 -13.41
N GLY A 155 -4.12 -2.74 -14.33
CA GLY A 155 -4.07 -2.49 -15.77
C GLY A 155 -5.44 -2.48 -16.45
N PRO A 156 -5.50 -2.37 -17.79
CA PRO A 156 -6.76 -2.22 -18.53
C PRO A 156 -7.72 -3.42 -18.39
N GLU A 157 -7.16 -4.63 -18.27
CA GLU A 157 -7.94 -5.87 -18.11
C GLU A 157 -8.59 -5.98 -16.72
N GLY A 158 -8.22 -5.10 -15.78
CA GLY A 158 -8.65 -5.24 -14.40
C GLY A 158 -8.03 -6.45 -13.72
N GLY A 159 -8.84 -7.11 -12.90
CA GLY A 159 -8.44 -8.31 -12.17
C GLY A 159 -7.52 -8.05 -10.96
N ASP A 160 -6.75 -9.08 -10.63
CA ASP A 160 -6.02 -9.18 -9.38
C ASP A 160 -4.50 -8.95 -9.55
N GLU A 161 -4.03 -8.58 -10.74
CA GLU A 161 -2.63 -8.19 -10.97
C GLU A 161 -2.43 -6.72 -10.54
N ALA A 162 -1.85 -6.52 -9.36
CA ALA A 162 -1.51 -5.19 -8.87
C ALA A 162 -0.18 -4.70 -9.45
N PHE A 163 -0.06 -3.38 -9.63
CA PHE A 163 1.17 -2.67 -9.97
C PHE A 163 1.70 -1.82 -8.81
N ALA A 164 0.80 -1.38 -7.93
CA ALA A 164 1.09 -0.76 -6.64
C ALA A 164 -0.07 -1.07 -5.70
N ILE A 165 0.18 -1.07 -4.40
CA ILE A 165 -0.85 -1.28 -3.38
C ILE A 165 -0.99 -0.04 -2.49
N VAL A 166 -2.17 0.12 -1.88
CA VAL A 166 -2.51 1.23 -1.01
C VAL A 166 -2.82 0.73 0.39
N GLU A 167 -2.37 1.45 1.41
CA GLU A 167 -2.69 1.22 2.83
C GLU A 167 -2.97 2.55 3.52
N THR A 168 -3.98 2.63 4.40
CA THR A 168 -4.36 3.88 5.06
C THR A 168 -4.60 3.73 6.55
N LYS A 169 -4.16 4.73 7.32
CA LYS A 169 -4.35 4.82 8.77
C LYS A 169 -4.95 6.15 9.16
N ALA A 170 -5.82 6.14 10.17
CA ALA A 170 -6.43 7.36 10.73
C ALA A 170 -5.47 8.19 11.59
N HIS A 171 -4.29 7.68 11.93
CA HIS A 171 -3.33 8.36 12.80
C HIS A 171 -1.96 8.45 12.13
N PRO A 172 -1.15 9.48 12.45
CA PRO A 172 0.24 9.57 12.00
C PRO A 172 1.06 8.37 12.46
N ARG A 173 2.03 7.90 11.66
CA ARG A 173 3.05 6.95 12.15
C ARG A 173 4.02 7.66 13.08
N LYS A 174 4.38 6.99 14.16
CA LYS A 174 5.50 7.37 15.03
C LYS A 174 6.57 6.30 14.89
N ARG A 175 7.81 6.66 14.54
CA ARG A 175 8.93 5.68 14.40
C ARG A 175 9.30 4.95 15.70
N ARG A 176 8.68 5.32 16.82
CA ARG A 176 8.70 4.62 18.11
C ARG A 176 7.25 4.32 18.49
N ASP A 177 7.04 3.30 19.32
CA ASP A 177 5.71 2.82 19.75
C ASP A 177 4.88 2.21 18.60
N ARG A 178 3.57 2.52 18.53
CA ARG A 178 2.60 1.91 17.59
C ARG A 178 2.92 2.04 16.09
N GLY A 179 3.83 2.92 15.67
CA GLY A 179 4.24 2.92 14.26
C GLY A 179 5.02 1.68 13.85
N LEU A 180 5.59 0.91 14.78
CA LEU A 180 6.17 -0.40 14.49
C LEU A 180 5.12 -1.38 13.93
N GLU A 181 3.88 -1.33 14.42
CA GLU A 181 2.79 -2.18 13.93
C GLU A 181 2.43 -1.86 12.47
N ILE A 182 2.41 -0.57 12.11
CA ILE A 182 2.20 -0.13 10.71
C ILE A 182 3.30 -0.70 9.82
N TYR A 183 4.57 -0.55 10.20
CA TYR A 183 5.68 -1.06 9.39
C TYR A 183 5.65 -2.59 9.26
N MET A 184 5.28 -3.31 10.33
CA MET A 184 5.11 -4.77 10.28
C MET A 184 3.99 -5.16 9.32
N GLN A 185 2.87 -4.45 9.35
CA GLN A 185 1.72 -4.67 8.48
C GLN A 185 2.07 -4.41 7.00
N GLU A 186 2.63 -3.24 6.68
CA GLU A 186 3.07 -2.88 5.32
C GLU A 186 4.12 -3.88 4.79
N SER A 187 5.04 -4.33 5.65
CA SER A 187 6.03 -5.35 5.28
C SER A 187 5.37 -6.69 4.96
N ALA A 188 4.44 -7.14 5.79
CA ALA A 188 3.73 -8.39 5.58
C ALA A 188 2.86 -8.37 4.31
N GLU A 189 2.24 -7.23 3.98
CA GLU A 189 1.57 -7.01 2.71
C GLU A 189 2.50 -7.19 1.51
N MET A 190 3.70 -6.58 1.58
CA MET A 190 4.72 -6.72 0.55
C MET A 190 5.18 -8.18 0.38
N VAL A 191 5.45 -8.88 1.49
CA VAL A 191 5.82 -10.30 1.44
C VAL A 191 4.72 -11.14 0.81
N ALA A 192 3.45 -10.92 1.19
CA ALA A 192 2.32 -11.65 0.64
C ALA A 192 2.18 -11.42 -0.87
N TRP A 193 2.33 -10.17 -1.32
CA TRP A 193 2.26 -9.81 -2.73
C TRP A 193 3.41 -10.46 -3.53
N ILE A 194 4.66 -10.33 -3.06
CA ILE A 194 5.82 -10.94 -3.72
C ILE A 194 5.68 -12.45 -3.81
N ARG A 195 5.26 -13.11 -2.72
CA ARG A 195 5.07 -14.56 -2.68
C ARG A 195 3.99 -15.03 -3.63
N ARG A 196 2.86 -14.31 -3.71
CA ARG A 196 1.80 -14.61 -4.67
C ARG A 196 2.31 -14.53 -6.10
N ASP A 197 2.98 -13.43 -6.45
CA ASP A 197 3.50 -13.20 -7.81
C ASP A 197 4.55 -14.26 -8.20
N ALA A 198 5.40 -14.66 -7.26
CA ALA A 198 6.39 -15.72 -7.49
C ALA A 198 5.74 -17.07 -7.85
N ARG A 199 4.60 -17.40 -7.23
CA ARG A 199 3.87 -18.64 -7.50
C ARG A 199 2.99 -18.58 -8.74
N ALA A 200 2.25 -17.49 -8.92
CA ALA A 200 1.26 -17.35 -9.98
C ALA A 200 1.86 -16.86 -11.30
N GLY A 201 3.07 -16.29 -11.25
CA GLY A 201 3.62 -15.49 -12.34
C GLY A 201 2.92 -14.14 -12.47
N ARG A 202 3.48 -13.31 -13.33
CA ARG A 202 2.89 -12.03 -13.75
C ARG A 202 2.87 -11.96 -15.27
N LYS A 203 1.84 -11.32 -15.83
CA LYS A 203 1.80 -10.98 -17.25
C LYS A 203 2.77 -9.85 -17.55
N VAL A 204 2.78 -8.84 -16.69
CA VAL A 204 3.64 -7.67 -16.82
C VAL A 204 4.74 -7.71 -15.76
N PRO A 205 6.02 -7.80 -16.15
CA PRO A 205 7.14 -7.87 -15.21
C PRO A 205 7.33 -6.53 -14.47
N LEU A 206 7.77 -6.61 -13.22
CA LEU A 206 8.04 -5.47 -12.34
C LEU A 206 9.50 -5.40 -11.85
N ASP A 207 10.40 -6.16 -12.46
CA ASP A 207 11.85 -6.16 -12.17
C ASP A 207 12.20 -6.24 -10.67
N ASN A 208 11.45 -7.06 -9.94
CA ASN A 208 11.56 -7.24 -8.49
C ASN A 208 11.46 -5.95 -7.66
N GLN A 209 10.69 -4.98 -8.15
CA GLN A 209 10.29 -3.79 -7.43
C GLN A 209 8.79 -3.80 -7.13
N ARG A 210 8.40 -3.26 -5.97
CA ARG A 210 7.00 -3.10 -5.56
C ARG A 210 6.80 -1.73 -4.93
N LEU A 211 5.69 -1.07 -5.25
CA LEU A 211 5.33 0.22 -4.68
C LEU A 211 4.17 0.06 -3.69
N LEU A 212 4.38 0.52 -2.46
CA LEU A 212 3.33 0.83 -1.49
C LEU A 212 3.09 2.34 -1.53
N VAL A 213 1.83 2.76 -1.61
CA VAL A 213 1.44 4.14 -1.33
C VAL A 213 0.61 4.13 -0.05
N SER A 214 1.15 4.67 1.04
CA SER A 214 0.42 4.73 2.30
C SER A 214 0.05 6.15 2.71
N GLN A 215 -1.08 6.31 3.39
CA GLN A 215 -1.45 7.58 4.01
C GLN A 215 -1.82 7.38 5.47
N ASP A 216 -1.10 8.07 6.33
CA ASP A 216 -1.28 8.09 7.76
C ASP A 216 -1.80 9.47 8.17
N ARG A 217 -3.11 9.55 8.33
CA ARG A 217 -3.84 10.79 8.55
C ARG A 217 -3.56 11.80 7.43
N HIS A 218 -2.65 12.73 7.65
CA HIS A 218 -2.33 13.84 6.75
C HIS A 218 -0.98 13.66 6.04
N GLU A 219 -0.28 12.57 6.32
CA GLU A 219 1.06 12.28 5.81
C GLU A 219 0.99 11.12 4.83
N ILE A 220 1.42 11.35 3.58
CA ILE A 220 1.51 10.29 2.56
C ILE A 220 2.96 9.82 2.44
N TYR A 221 3.16 8.53 2.23
CA TYR A 221 4.46 7.88 2.04
C TYR A 221 4.47 7.04 0.77
N LEU A 222 5.61 7.03 0.09
CA LEU A 222 5.89 6.11 -1.02
C LEU A 222 6.98 5.15 -0.55
N THR A 223 6.67 3.86 -0.47
CA THR A 223 7.63 2.84 -0.05
C THR A 223 7.95 1.90 -1.19
N TRP A 224 9.20 1.93 -1.63
CA TRP A 224 9.74 1.06 -2.67
C TRP A 224 10.37 -0.18 -2.06
N ALA A 225 9.76 -1.33 -2.30
CA ALA A 225 10.30 -2.62 -1.91
C ALA A 225 11.15 -3.17 -3.07
N SER A 226 12.42 -3.48 -2.82
CA SER A 226 13.33 -4.12 -3.78
C SER A 226 13.88 -5.42 -3.20
N TYR A 227 13.92 -6.45 -4.05
CA TYR A 227 14.38 -7.79 -3.69
C TYR A 227 15.07 -8.48 -4.87
N ASN A 228 15.71 -9.61 -4.62
CA ASN A 228 16.37 -10.40 -5.65
C ASN A 228 15.77 -11.82 -5.73
N ALA A 229 16.27 -12.63 -6.68
CA ALA A 229 15.85 -14.02 -6.82
C ALA A 229 16.10 -14.85 -5.55
N SER A 230 17.21 -14.61 -4.84
CA SER A 230 17.54 -15.34 -3.60
C SER A 230 16.55 -15.07 -2.48
N TYR A 231 15.96 -13.87 -2.41
CA TYR A 231 14.85 -13.60 -1.49
C TYR A 231 13.61 -14.42 -1.85
N VAL A 232 13.31 -14.56 -3.15
CA VAL A 232 12.21 -15.42 -3.60
C VAL A 232 12.50 -16.87 -3.21
N ASP A 233 13.70 -17.39 -3.51
CA ASP A 233 14.10 -18.74 -3.12
C ASP A 233 13.93 -18.99 -1.61
N TYR A 234 14.36 -18.04 -0.78
CA TYR A 234 14.13 -18.08 0.67
C TYR A 234 12.65 -18.18 1.04
N LEU A 235 11.78 -17.36 0.42
CA LEU A 235 10.33 -17.42 0.64
C LEU A 235 9.71 -18.75 0.15
N GLU A 236 10.38 -19.44 -0.76
CA GLU A 236 9.94 -20.72 -1.34
C GLU A 236 10.51 -21.96 -0.63
N ASP A 237 11.23 -21.79 0.48
CA ASP A 237 11.98 -22.87 1.15
C ASP A 237 12.99 -23.56 0.20
N LYS A 238 13.52 -22.81 -0.78
CA LYS A 238 14.62 -23.23 -1.66
C LYS A 238 15.96 -22.71 -1.13
N GLU A 239 17.05 -23.32 -1.57
CA GLU A 239 18.40 -22.91 -1.16
C GLU A 239 18.78 -21.57 -1.83
N PRO A 240 18.96 -20.48 -1.06
CA PRO A 240 19.29 -19.17 -1.62
C PRO A 240 20.78 -19.07 -1.98
N THR A 241 21.08 -18.38 -3.06
CA THR A 241 22.46 -18.24 -3.58
C THR A 241 23.16 -16.94 -3.20
N ALA A 242 22.43 -15.98 -2.59
CA ALA A 242 22.93 -14.67 -2.21
C ALA A 242 22.09 -14.08 -1.05
N ASN A 243 22.16 -12.77 -0.85
CA ASN A 243 21.41 -12.05 0.17
C ASN A 243 19.89 -12.28 0.05
N THR A 244 19.24 -12.58 1.18
CA THR A 244 17.81 -12.92 1.27
C THR A 244 16.98 -11.83 1.96
N PHE A 245 17.42 -10.57 1.92
CA PHE A 245 16.66 -9.46 2.50
C PHE A 245 15.83 -8.73 1.45
N LEU A 246 14.58 -8.44 1.80
CA LEU A 246 13.75 -7.40 1.20
C LEU A 246 14.19 -6.04 1.75
N VAL A 247 14.44 -5.07 0.88
CA VAL A 247 14.76 -3.69 1.27
C VAL A 247 13.59 -2.79 0.94
N MET A 248 13.01 -2.13 1.95
CA MET A 248 11.90 -1.19 1.81
C MET A 248 12.41 0.25 2.04
N GLN A 249 12.44 1.05 0.98
CA GLN A 249 12.87 2.44 1.02
C GLN A 249 11.66 3.38 1.02
N GLU A 250 11.45 4.05 2.15
CA GLU A 250 10.37 5.02 2.36
C GLU A 250 10.80 6.42 1.89
N ILE A 251 9.91 7.11 1.17
CA ILE A 251 10.03 8.51 0.77
C ILE A 251 8.80 9.26 1.29
N GLY A 252 9.03 10.33 2.05
CA GLY A 252 7.98 11.13 2.69
C GLY A 252 8.46 11.70 4.04
N PRO A 253 7.55 12.23 4.86
CA PRO A 253 6.11 12.37 4.59
C PRO A 253 5.80 13.48 3.57
N PHE A 254 4.80 13.25 2.72
CA PHE A 254 4.15 14.28 1.91
C PHE A 254 2.88 14.74 2.65
N ASP A 255 2.96 15.89 3.31
CA ASP A 255 1.81 16.50 4.00
C ASP A 255 0.75 17.01 3.01
N ILE A 256 -0.49 16.52 3.14
CA ILE A 256 -1.64 16.94 2.30
C ILE A 256 -2.03 18.42 2.46
N ARG A 257 -1.52 19.08 3.50
CA ARG A 257 -1.71 20.50 3.78
C ARG A 257 -0.65 21.38 3.14
N GLU A 258 0.39 20.79 2.54
CA GLU A 258 1.47 21.50 1.87
C GLU A 258 1.39 21.32 0.35
N HIS A 259 1.02 22.38 -0.36
CA HIS A 259 0.90 22.38 -1.83
C HIS A 259 2.19 21.93 -2.54
N LYS A 260 3.38 22.27 -2.00
CA LYS A 260 4.65 21.81 -2.59
C LYS A 260 4.82 20.29 -2.49
N HIS A 261 4.36 19.69 -1.39
CA HIS A 261 4.37 18.24 -1.20
C HIS A 261 3.40 17.56 -2.17
N MET A 262 2.17 18.06 -2.28
CA MET A 262 1.19 17.51 -3.22
C MET A 262 1.61 17.64 -4.68
N ARG A 263 2.33 18.72 -5.04
CA ARG A 263 2.95 18.84 -6.37
C ARG A 263 3.99 17.74 -6.61
N LYS A 264 4.90 17.54 -5.67
CA LYS A 264 5.97 16.54 -5.77
C LYS A 264 5.42 15.12 -5.82
N LEU A 265 4.41 14.83 -4.99
CA LEU A 265 3.72 13.55 -4.97
C LEU A 265 3.03 13.26 -6.31
N ALA A 266 2.28 14.22 -6.85
CA ALA A 266 1.63 14.05 -8.17
C ALA A 266 2.65 13.73 -9.27
N LEU A 267 3.82 14.38 -9.25
CA LEU A 267 4.91 14.09 -10.20
C LEU A 267 5.42 12.65 -10.06
N TYR A 268 5.64 12.17 -8.84
CA TYR A 268 6.09 10.79 -8.60
C TYR A 268 5.06 9.76 -9.03
N ILE A 269 3.79 9.93 -8.64
CA ILE A 269 2.69 9.04 -9.05
C ILE A 269 2.51 9.07 -10.57
N GLY A 270 2.57 10.26 -11.18
CA GLY A 270 2.42 10.40 -12.62
C GLY A 270 3.54 9.72 -13.41
N CYS A 271 4.80 9.88 -12.99
CA CYS A 271 5.93 9.17 -13.57
C CYS A 271 5.79 7.65 -13.43
N PHE A 272 5.35 7.18 -12.26
CA PHE A 272 5.13 5.76 -12.02
C PHE A 272 4.04 5.18 -12.94
N CYS A 273 2.89 5.86 -13.06
CA CYS A 273 1.81 5.40 -13.95
C CYS A 273 2.25 5.34 -15.43
N LEU A 274 3.10 6.28 -15.87
CA LEU A 274 3.71 6.24 -17.21
C LEU A 274 4.65 5.05 -17.38
N GLN A 275 5.52 4.80 -16.40
CA GLN A 275 6.42 3.64 -16.43
C GLN A 275 5.64 2.32 -16.51
N ILE A 276 4.59 2.16 -15.71
CA ILE A 276 3.74 0.96 -15.79
C ILE A 276 3.00 0.89 -17.13
N THR A 277 2.53 2.02 -17.65
CA THR A 277 1.92 2.09 -18.98
C THR A 277 2.87 1.58 -20.06
N ASP A 278 4.13 2.00 -20.04
CA ASP A 278 5.15 1.54 -20.98
C ASP A 278 5.42 0.04 -20.84
N LEU A 279 5.47 -0.48 -19.61
CA LEU A 279 5.60 -1.92 -19.34
C LEU A 279 4.41 -2.72 -19.88
N ILE A 280 3.18 -2.23 -19.71
CA ILE A 280 1.98 -2.88 -20.25
C ILE A 280 2.03 -2.92 -21.77
N VAL A 281 2.42 -1.82 -22.42
CA VAL A 281 2.48 -1.73 -23.88
C VAL A 281 3.62 -2.58 -24.45
N GLY A 282 4.74 -2.67 -23.74
CA GLY A 282 5.90 -3.48 -24.15
C GLY A 282 5.77 -4.97 -23.84
N SER A 283 4.80 -5.38 -23.01
CA SER A 283 4.59 -6.79 -22.67
C SER A 283 3.85 -7.52 -23.80
N PRO A 284 4.23 -8.78 -24.12
CA PRO A 284 3.51 -9.56 -25.12
C PRO A 284 2.04 -9.71 -24.71
N GLN A 285 1.10 -9.31 -25.58
CA GLN A 285 -0.30 -9.61 -25.38
C GLN A 285 -0.50 -11.10 -25.68
N THR A 286 -0.70 -11.91 -24.63
CA THR A 286 -1.00 -13.35 -24.74
C THR A 286 -2.42 -13.59 -25.20
#